data_AF-A0A6B3WB43-F1
#
_entry.id   AF-A0A6B3WB43-F1
#
_cell.length_a   1.000
_cell.length_b   1.000
_cell.length_c   1.000
_cell.angle_alpha   90.00
_cell.angle_beta   90.00
_cell.angle_gamma   90.00
#
_symmetry.space_group_name_H-M   'P 1'
#
loop_
_entity.id
_entity.type
_entity.pdbx_description
1 polymer ?
#
loop_
_entity_poly.entity_id
_entity_poly.type
_entity_poly.pdbx_seq_one_letter_code
_entity_poly.pdbx_strand_id
1 'polypeptide(L)'
;MAANRPIFRQAPNVPLPARLFFTVWMAVWLSIVILYGSTQNFWWLCNVAQFIVLWCVWRPLPLLLSSQAGTVVLVGLFWTLDFAAGLVLGESPTGATAYMFNDELPLILRATSTYHMWLPLFVLWLCRSERIGYDPRGPWLQCLIGTAAIVGSWWFGNPERNLNFTQAPLGIEQVWLPDPVYLVCLCIATALLVYLPGHWLVRAATIRKPI
;
A
#
# COMPACT_ATOMS: atom_id res chain seq x y z
N MET A 1 -1.85 49.02 10.71
CA MET A 1 -2.71 48.03 10.01
C MET A 1 -1.81 47.16 9.13
N ALA A 2 -1.41 45.98 9.60
CA ALA A 2 -0.63 45.06 8.79
C ALA A 2 -1.56 44.36 7.80
N ALA A 3 -1.32 44.58 6.50
CA ALA A 3 -2.09 43.96 5.44
C ALA A 3 -1.92 42.42 5.51
N ASN A 4 -3.01 41.72 5.78
CA ASN A 4 -3.12 40.27 5.63
C ASN A 4 -2.88 39.95 4.15
N ARG A 5 -1.66 39.59 3.78
CA ARG A 5 -1.39 39.03 2.44
C ARG A 5 -2.17 37.73 2.34
N PRO A 6 -2.97 37.52 1.27
CA PRO A 6 -3.58 36.22 1.04
C PRO A 6 -2.45 35.20 0.91
N ILE A 7 -2.41 34.22 1.81
CA ILE A 7 -1.52 33.07 1.68
C ILE A 7 -2.05 32.28 0.48
N PHE A 8 -1.52 32.56 -0.71
CA PHE A 8 -1.72 31.70 -1.86
C PHE A 8 -1.12 30.34 -1.50
N ARG A 9 -1.96 29.36 -1.16
CA ARG A 9 -1.53 27.97 -1.07
C ARG A 9 -0.97 27.59 -2.44
N GLN A 10 0.32 27.31 -2.50
CA GLN A 10 0.94 26.81 -3.72
C GLN A 10 0.20 25.55 -4.17
N ALA A 11 -0.04 25.43 -5.47
CA ALA A 11 -0.64 24.23 -6.03
C ALA A 11 0.21 23.00 -5.64
N PRO A 12 -0.43 21.86 -5.33
CA PRO A 12 0.33 20.71 -4.90
C PRO A 12 1.37 20.26 -5.92
N ASN A 13 2.62 20.06 -5.47
CA ASN A 13 3.74 19.76 -6.39
C ASN A 13 4.80 18.83 -5.77
N VAL A 14 5.19 17.82 -6.53
CA VAL A 14 6.22 16.85 -6.19
C VAL A 14 7.53 17.23 -6.91
N PRO A 15 8.67 17.34 -6.21
CA PRO A 15 9.96 17.63 -6.84
C PRO A 15 10.28 16.68 -7.99
N LEU A 16 10.89 17.19 -9.07
CA LEU A 16 11.25 16.39 -10.24
C LEU A 16 12.10 15.14 -9.89
N PRO A 17 13.11 15.21 -9.00
CA PRO A 17 13.89 14.02 -8.64
C PRO A 17 13.03 12.89 -8.06
N ALA A 18 12.04 13.21 -7.21
CA ALA A 18 11.13 12.22 -6.64
C ALA A 18 10.21 11.60 -7.69
N ARG A 19 9.74 12.38 -8.66
CA ARG A 19 8.95 11.89 -9.81
C ARG A 19 9.75 10.90 -10.65
N LEU A 20 10.98 11.28 -11.01
CA LEU A 20 11.87 10.44 -11.82
C LEU A 20 12.27 9.17 -11.08
N PHE A 21 12.66 9.27 -9.80
CA PHE A 21 12.98 8.12 -8.95
C PHE A 21 11.83 7.10 -8.94
N PHE A 22 10.61 7.55 -8.62
CA PHE A 22 9.46 6.64 -8.54
C PHE A 22 9.05 6.09 -9.90
N THR A 23 9.22 6.86 -10.98
CA THR A 23 8.96 6.39 -12.35
C THR A 23 9.94 5.31 -12.78
N VAL A 24 11.24 5.49 -12.50
CA VAL A 24 12.28 4.49 -12.78
C VAL A 24 12.02 3.22 -11.97
N TRP A 25 11.70 3.36 -10.68
CA TRP A 25 11.28 2.23 -9.86
C TRP A 25 10.13 1.47 -10.50
N MET A 26 9.05 2.16 -10.87
CA MET A 26 7.87 1.53 -11.48
C MET A 26 8.18 0.85 -12.80
N ALA A 27 9.04 1.43 -13.63
CA ALA A 27 9.46 0.82 -14.90
C ALA A 27 10.23 -0.48 -14.68
N VAL A 28 11.18 -0.49 -13.74
CA VAL A 28 11.97 -1.68 -13.37
C VAL A 28 11.07 -2.75 -12.73
N TRP A 29 10.27 -2.35 -11.74
CA TRP A 29 9.35 -3.23 -11.03
C TRP A 29 8.35 -3.90 -11.98
N LEU A 30 7.72 -3.11 -12.86
CA LEU A 30 6.74 -3.62 -13.83
C LEU A 30 7.37 -4.62 -14.79
N SER A 31 8.57 -4.31 -15.29
CA SER A 31 9.31 -5.20 -16.19
C SER A 31 9.62 -6.54 -15.52
N ILE A 32 10.12 -6.53 -14.28
CA ILE A 32 10.44 -7.76 -13.54
C ILE A 32 9.16 -8.58 -13.25
N VAL A 33 8.08 -7.93 -12.83
CA VAL A 33 6.81 -8.62 -12.50
C VAL A 33 6.17 -9.23 -13.74
N ILE A 34 6.27 -8.60 -14.91
CA ILE A 34 5.79 -9.18 -16.18
C ILE A 34 6.65 -10.37 -16.60
N LEU A 35 7.98 -10.27 -16.47
CA LEU A 35 8.90 -11.31 -16.96
C LEU A 35 8.96 -12.54 -16.06
N TYR A 36 8.90 -12.35 -14.74
CA TYR A 36 9.13 -13.42 -13.77
C TYR A 36 7.90 -13.72 -12.90
N GLY A 37 6.93 -12.82 -12.85
CA GLY A 37 5.73 -12.95 -12.03
C GLY A 37 4.50 -13.36 -12.84
N SER A 38 3.33 -13.11 -12.27
CA SER A 38 2.04 -13.22 -12.94
C SER A 38 1.40 -11.84 -13.07
N THR A 39 0.60 -11.66 -14.12
CA THR A 39 -0.28 -10.48 -14.27
C THR A 39 -1.25 -10.33 -13.10
N GLN A 40 -1.57 -11.43 -12.39
CA GLN A 40 -2.37 -11.38 -11.17
C GLN A 40 -1.70 -10.62 -10.02
N ASN A 41 -0.38 -10.41 -10.07
CA ASN A 41 0.29 -9.57 -9.07
C ASN A 41 -0.28 -8.15 -9.05
N PHE A 42 -0.80 -7.63 -10.16
CA PHE A 42 -1.34 -6.27 -10.22
C PHE A 42 -2.61 -6.08 -9.38
N TRP A 43 -3.24 -7.17 -8.93
CA TRP A 43 -4.43 -7.14 -8.07
C TRP A 43 -4.11 -7.04 -6.57
N TRP A 44 -2.88 -7.33 -6.14
CA TRP A 44 -2.49 -7.09 -4.74
C TRP A 44 -2.69 -5.62 -4.40
N LEU A 45 -3.35 -5.33 -3.27
CA LEU A 45 -3.66 -3.96 -2.84
C LEU A 45 -2.41 -3.07 -2.79
N CYS A 46 -1.30 -3.63 -2.32
CA CYS A 46 -0.01 -2.94 -2.27
C CYS A 46 0.53 -2.59 -3.67
N ASN A 47 0.27 -3.41 -4.69
CA ASN A 47 0.65 -3.13 -6.08
C ASN A 47 -0.30 -2.13 -6.75
N VAL A 48 -1.60 -2.20 -6.47
CA VAL A 48 -2.56 -1.15 -6.88
C VAL A 48 -2.14 0.20 -6.29
N ALA A 49 -1.73 0.23 -5.02
CA ALA A 49 -1.25 1.44 -4.37
C ALA A 49 -0.01 2.02 -5.09
N GLN A 50 0.92 1.19 -5.57
CA GLN A 50 2.08 1.68 -6.34
C GLN A 50 1.67 2.44 -7.61
N PHE A 51 0.70 1.93 -8.37
CA PHE A 51 0.18 2.64 -9.55
C PHE A 51 -0.54 3.95 -9.18
N ILE A 52 -1.31 3.96 -8.10
CA ILE A 52 -1.98 5.16 -7.61
C ILE A 52 -0.96 6.21 -7.13
N VAL A 53 0.11 5.77 -6.44
CA VAL A 53 1.21 6.65 -6.04
C VAL A 53 1.95 7.18 -7.27
N LEU A 54 2.15 6.36 -8.32
CA LEU A 54 2.75 6.81 -9.58
C LEU A 54 1.94 7.95 -10.21
N TRP A 55 0.62 7.79 -10.22
CA TRP A 55 -0.28 8.84 -10.67
C TRP A 55 -0.13 10.10 -9.79
N CYS A 56 -0.13 9.95 -8.47
CA CYS A 56 -0.03 11.06 -7.53
C CYS A 56 1.32 11.79 -7.57
N VAL A 57 2.43 11.13 -7.92
CA VAL A 57 3.71 11.84 -8.04
C VAL A 57 3.71 12.79 -9.24
N TRP A 58 3.01 12.46 -10.32
CA TRP A 58 2.91 13.31 -11.53
C TRP A 58 1.73 14.28 -11.48
N ARG A 59 0.62 13.87 -10.86
CA ARG A 59 -0.59 14.68 -10.65
C ARG A 59 -0.95 14.67 -9.16
N PRO A 60 -0.35 15.57 -8.36
CA PRO A 60 -0.52 15.55 -6.92
C PRO A 60 -1.98 15.80 -6.50
N LEU A 61 -2.62 14.74 -6.00
CA LEU A 61 -3.99 14.74 -5.50
C LEU A 61 -3.95 14.31 -4.03
N PRO A 62 -3.98 15.26 -3.07
CA PRO A 62 -3.79 14.95 -1.64
C PRO A 62 -4.75 13.88 -1.12
N LEU A 63 -6.02 13.91 -1.52
CA LEU A 63 -7.02 12.92 -1.15
C LEU A 63 -6.67 11.51 -1.65
N LEU A 64 -6.25 11.40 -2.92
CA LEU A 64 -5.91 10.12 -3.53
C LEU A 64 -4.62 9.55 -2.94
N LEU A 65 -3.59 10.37 -2.74
CA LEU A 65 -2.37 9.94 -2.04
C LEU A 65 -2.68 9.48 -0.60
N SER A 66 -3.52 10.24 0.12
CA SER A 66 -3.87 9.95 1.51
C SER A 66 -4.72 8.69 1.67
N SER A 67 -5.49 8.32 0.64
CA SER A 67 -6.20 7.04 0.61
C SER A 67 -5.23 5.85 0.62
N GLN A 68 -4.08 5.96 -0.04
CA GLN A 68 -3.09 4.88 -0.07
C GLN A 68 -2.19 4.89 1.17
N ALA A 69 -1.92 6.06 1.74
CA ALA A 69 -0.88 6.24 2.75
C ALA A 69 -1.05 5.36 3.98
N GLY A 70 -2.25 5.29 4.56
CA GLY A 70 -2.50 4.48 5.75
C GLY A 70 -2.21 3.00 5.52
N THR A 71 -2.76 2.45 4.44
CA THR A 71 -2.57 1.06 4.04
C THR A 71 -1.11 0.75 3.75
N VAL A 72 -0.45 1.56 2.92
CA VAL A 72 0.96 1.36 2.53
C VAL A 72 1.86 1.37 3.76
N VAL A 73 1.65 2.29 4.70
CA VAL A 73 2.50 2.41 5.89
C VAL A 73 2.27 1.25 6.85
N LEU A 74 1.02 0.91 7.15
CA LEU A 74 0.72 -0.16 8.10
C LEU A 74 1.11 -1.54 7.56
N VAL A 75 0.74 -1.84 6.31
CA VAL A 75 1.10 -3.12 5.66
C VAL A 75 2.61 -3.19 5.45
N GLY A 76 3.25 -2.08 5.06
CA GLY A 76 4.71 -2.03 4.93
C GLY A 76 5.43 -2.29 6.24
N LEU A 77 4.95 -1.72 7.36
CA LEU A 77 5.48 -2.00 8.69
C LEU A 77 5.32 -3.48 9.06
N PHE A 78 4.11 -4.02 8.90
CA PHE A 78 3.83 -5.43 9.19
C PHE A 78 4.71 -6.38 8.36
N TRP A 79 4.78 -6.15 7.04
CA TRP A 79 5.63 -6.91 6.12
C TRP A 79 7.11 -6.82 6.51
N THR A 80 7.59 -5.63 6.89
CA THR A 80 8.99 -5.42 7.27
C THR A 80 9.34 -6.18 8.55
N LEU A 81 8.45 -6.16 9.55
CA LEU A 81 8.65 -6.89 10.81
C LEU A 81 8.64 -8.41 10.58
N ASP A 82 7.71 -8.91 9.76
CA ASP A 82 7.63 -10.33 9.41
C ASP A 82 8.87 -10.81 8.64
N PHE A 83 9.32 -10.03 7.66
CA PHE A 83 10.55 -10.33 6.92
C PHE A 83 11.79 -10.31 7.82
N ALA A 84 11.92 -9.30 8.68
CA ALA A 84 13.05 -9.20 9.61
C ALA A 84 13.08 -10.37 10.60
N ALA A 85 11.92 -10.77 11.12
CA ALA A 85 11.82 -11.97 11.96
C ALA A 85 12.20 -13.23 11.17
N GLY A 86 11.73 -13.36 9.92
CA GLY A 86 12.07 -14.50 9.07
C GLY A 86 13.55 -14.59 8.71
N LEU A 87 14.26 -13.46 8.58
CA LEU A 87 15.72 -13.47 8.41
C LEU A 87 16.46 -14.07 9.61
N VAL A 88 15.88 -13.98 10.81
CA VAL A 88 16.45 -14.55 12.05
C VAL A 88 15.99 -15.99 12.26
N LEU A 89 14.72 -16.29 11.97
CA LEU A 89 14.10 -17.59 12.25
C LEU A 89 14.25 -18.60 11.09
N GLY A 90 14.62 -18.13 9.89
CA GLY A 90 14.70 -18.94 8.67
C GLY A 90 13.38 -19.01 7.88
N GLU A 91 12.25 -18.62 8.48
CA GLU A 91 10.93 -18.62 7.83
C GLU A 91 10.04 -17.49 8.33
N SER A 92 9.05 -17.08 7.51
CA SER A 92 8.10 -16.01 7.82
C SER A 92 7.10 -16.45 8.91
N PRO A 93 7.09 -15.81 10.10
CA PRO A 93 6.24 -16.23 11.21
C PRO A 93 4.74 -16.11 10.92
N THR A 94 4.34 -15.13 10.12
CA THR A 94 2.92 -14.90 9.77
C THR A 94 2.54 -15.46 8.39
N GLY A 95 3.52 -15.95 7.63
CA GLY A 95 3.37 -16.35 6.23
C GLY A 95 3.35 -15.19 5.23
N ALA A 96 3.23 -13.94 5.69
CA ALA A 96 3.09 -12.76 4.82
C ALA A 96 4.30 -12.53 3.90
N THR A 97 5.50 -12.93 4.35
CA THR A 97 6.73 -12.89 3.55
C THR A 97 7.32 -14.27 3.27
N ALA A 98 6.54 -15.35 3.37
CA ALA A 98 7.05 -16.71 3.14
C ALA A 98 7.68 -16.87 1.74
N TYR A 99 7.08 -16.24 0.73
CA TYR A 99 7.61 -16.22 -0.63
C TYR A 99 9.00 -15.57 -0.76
N MET A 100 9.43 -14.74 0.21
CA MET A 100 10.79 -14.17 0.22
C MET A 100 11.86 -15.24 0.51
N PHE A 101 11.48 -16.37 1.08
CA PHE A 101 12.35 -17.49 1.43
C PHE A 101 12.16 -18.69 0.48
N ASN A 102 11.31 -18.56 -0.56
CA ASN A 102 11.13 -19.60 -1.57
C ASN A 102 12.20 -19.48 -2.67
N ASP A 103 13.08 -20.47 -2.76
CA ASP A 103 14.16 -20.51 -3.75
C ASP A 103 13.73 -20.91 -5.17
N GLU A 104 12.50 -21.39 -5.34
CA GLU A 104 11.89 -21.55 -6.67
C GLU A 104 11.58 -20.19 -7.32
N LEU A 105 11.46 -19.12 -6.52
CA LEU A 105 11.24 -17.77 -7.00
C LEU A 105 12.57 -17.05 -7.24
N PRO A 106 12.80 -16.48 -8.45
CA PRO A 106 14.00 -15.71 -8.75
C PRO A 106 14.25 -14.63 -7.70
N LEU A 107 15.49 -14.49 -7.24
CA LEU A 107 15.86 -13.49 -6.23
C LEU A 107 15.46 -12.07 -6.66
N ILE A 108 15.60 -11.75 -7.96
CA ILE A 108 15.21 -10.45 -8.50
C ILE A 108 13.70 -10.19 -8.38
N LEU A 109 12.87 -11.21 -8.55
CA LEU A 109 11.42 -11.10 -8.35
C LEU A 109 11.10 -10.87 -6.87
N ARG A 110 11.72 -11.64 -5.95
CA ARG A 110 11.58 -11.44 -4.51
C ARG A 110 11.99 -10.03 -4.09
N ALA A 111 13.14 -9.55 -4.60
CA ALA A 111 13.66 -8.21 -4.34
C ALA A 111 12.71 -7.09 -4.75
N THR A 112 11.84 -7.30 -5.75
CA THR A 112 10.83 -6.30 -6.11
C THR A 112 9.87 -5.98 -4.96
N SER A 113 9.66 -6.90 -4.01
CA SER A 113 8.77 -6.69 -2.88
C SER A 113 9.35 -5.80 -1.78
N THR A 114 10.64 -5.45 -1.86
CA THR A 114 11.31 -4.59 -0.87
C THR A 114 10.77 -3.16 -0.84
N TYR A 115 9.88 -2.78 -1.77
CA TYR A 115 9.13 -1.53 -1.65
C TYR A 115 8.31 -1.45 -0.36
N HIS A 116 7.95 -2.58 0.26
CA HIS A 116 7.30 -2.56 1.58
C HIS A 116 8.14 -1.89 2.66
N MET A 117 9.45 -1.75 2.47
CA MET A 117 10.33 -1.04 3.41
C MET A 117 10.47 0.45 3.07
N TRP A 118 10.75 0.80 1.80
CA TRP A 118 11.07 2.20 1.44
C TRP A 118 9.85 3.02 0.98
N LEU A 119 8.82 2.38 0.41
CA LEU A 119 7.61 3.06 -0.06
C LEU A 119 6.82 3.73 1.08
N PRO A 120 6.65 3.10 2.27
CA PRO A 120 6.07 3.77 3.43
C PRO A 120 6.74 5.10 3.76
N LEU A 121 8.08 5.12 3.74
CA LEU A 121 8.86 6.31 4.04
C LEU A 121 8.67 7.38 2.96
N PHE A 122 8.67 6.97 1.69
CA PHE A 122 8.42 7.86 0.57
C PHE A 122 7.02 8.49 0.63
N VAL A 123 5.99 7.70 0.89
CA VAL A 123 4.60 8.17 1.00
C VAL A 123 4.39 9.05 2.23
N LEU A 124 4.99 8.72 3.37
CA LEU A 124 4.98 9.57 4.57
C LEU A 124 5.65 10.92 4.31
N TRP A 125 6.79 10.92 3.61
CA TRP A 125 7.47 12.14 3.21
C TRP A 125 6.59 13.02 2.31
N LEU A 126 5.90 12.44 1.33
CA LEU A 126 4.94 13.17 0.50
C LEU A 126 3.79 13.74 1.33
N CYS A 127 3.19 12.95 2.22
CA CYS A 127 2.09 13.39 3.08
C CYS A 127 2.52 14.47 4.09
N ARG A 128 3.78 14.46 4.54
CA ARG A 128 4.34 15.49 5.41
C ARG A 128 4.69 16.77 4.66
N SER A 129 4.87 16.75 3.35
CA SER A 129 5.26 17.92 2.56
C SER A 129 4.19 19.01 2.62
N GLU A 130 4.58 20.26 2.86
CA GLU A 130 3.65 21.42 2.78
C GLU A 130 3.06 21.60 1.37
N ARG A 131 3.71 21.00 0.37
CA ARG A 131 3.25 21.04 -1.02
C ARG A 131 2.21 19.98 -1.33
N ILE A 132 1.86 19.07 -0.43
CA ILE A 132 0.85 18.03 -0.73
C ILE A 132 -0.07 17.85 0.46
N GLY A 133 0.50 17.56 1.63
CA GLY A 133 -0.23 17.34 2.86
C GLY A 133 -0.95 15.98 2.92
N TYR A 134 -1.48 15.69 4.10
CA TYR A 134 -2.34 14.55 4.35
C TYR A 134 -3.81 15.00 4.45
N ASP A 135 -4.69 14.33 3.72
CA ASP A 135 -6.14 14.56 3.75
C ASP A 135 -6.82 13.52 4.64
N PRO A 136 -7.50 13.94 5.73
CA PRO A 136 -8.10 13.01 6.67
C PRO A 136 -9.30 12.23 6.11
N ARG A 137 -9.80 12.60 4.93
CA ARG A 137 -10.87 11.86 4.23
C ARG A 137 -10.33 10.66 3.45
N GLY A 138 -9.02 10.53 3.33
CA GLY A 138 -8.34 9.43 2.63
C GLY A 138 -8.89 8.03 2.94
N PRO A 139 -9.15 7.65 4.21
CA PRO A 139 -9.59 6.30 4.55
C PRO A 139 -10.94 5.93 3.92
N TRP A 140 -11.85 6.90 3.75
CA TRP A 140 -13.15 6.64 3.13
C TRP A 140 -13.01 6.34 1.64
N LEU A 141 -12.14 7.10 0.95
CA LEU A 141 -11.80 6.79 -0.44
C LEU A 141 -11.06 5.44 -0.55
N GLN A 142 -10.23 5.12 0.45
CA GLN A 142 -9.55 3.83 0.51
C GLN A 142 -10.52 2.66 0.71
N CYS A 143 -11.60 2.82 1.47
CA CYS A 143 -12.64 1.80 1.55
C CYS A 143 -13.22 1.50 0.15
N LEU A 144 -13.47 2.52 -0.68
CA LEU A 144 -13.97 2.35 -2.04
C LEU A 144 -12.94 1.65 -2.95
N ILE A 145 -11.72 2.17 -3.02
CA ILE A 145 -10.64 1.61 -3.84
C ILE A 145 -10.30 0.19 -3.39
N GLY A 146 -10.18 0.00 -2.08
CA GLY A 146 -9.86 -1.26 -1.44
C GLY A 146 -10.92 -2.33 -1.67
N THR A 147 -12.19 -1.99 -1.50
CA THR A 147 -13.31 -2.91 -1.80
C THR A 147 -13.30 -3.30 -3.28
N ALA A 148 -13.12 -2.35 -4.20
CA ALA A 148 -13.06 -2.64 -5.62
C ALA A 148 -11.88 -3.58 -5.96
N ALA A 149 -10.71 -3.36 -5.36
CA ALA A 149 -9.54 -4.21 -5.56
C ALA A 149 -9.72 -5.61 -4.93
N ILE A 150 -10.31 -5.73 -3.74
CA ILE A 150 -10.60 -7.02 -3.09
C ILE A 150 -11.61 -7.82 -3.92
N VAL A 151 -12.73 -7.20 -4.31
CA VAL A 151 -13.75 -7.87 -5.14
C VAL A 151 -13.18 -8.24 -6.50
N GLY A 152 -12.39 -7.36 -7.13
CA GLY A 152 -11.70 -7.68 -8.38
C GLY A 152 -10.69 -8.82 -8.22
N SER A 153 -9.98 -8.88 -7.10
CA SER A 153 -9.07 -9.99 -6.78
C SER A 153 -9.80 -11.32 -6.64
N TRP A 154 -10.99 -11.32 -6.03
CA TRP A 154 -11.81 -12.52 -5.92
C TRP A 154 -12.37 -12.95 -7.27
N TRP A 155 -12.82 -11.99 -8.10
CA TRP A 155 -13.46 -12.28 -9.38
C TRP A 155 -12.47 -12.73 -10.47
N PHE A 156 -11.29 -12.10 -10.53
CA PHE A 156 -10.30 -12.31 -11.59
C PHE A 156 -9.06 -13.10 -11.15
N GLY A 157 -8.90 -13.34 -9.85
CA GLY A 157 -7.76 -14.05 -9.29
C GLY A 157 -7.93 -15.57 -9.32
N ASN A 158 -6.81 -16.29 -9.38
CA ASN A 158 -6.75 -17.71 -9.06
C ASN A 158 -6.91 -17.86 -7.54
N PRO A 159 -7.91 -18.64 -7.05
CA PRO A 159 -8.12 -18.90 -5.63
C PRO A 159 -6.87 -19.40 -4.89
N GLU A 160 -6.02 -20.21 -5.52
CA GLU A 160 -4.79 -20.75 -4.91
C GLU A 160 -3.80 -19.65 -4.50
N ARG A 161 -3.83 -18.51 -5.19
CA ARG A 161 -2.97 -17.36 -4.85
C ARG A 161 -3.51 -16.55 -3.69
N ASN A 162 -4.78 -16.76 -3.32
CA ASN A 162 -5.45 -16.13 -2.19
C ASN A 162 -5.20 -14.61 -2.13
N LEU A 163 -5.37 -13.95 -3.28
CA LEU A 163 -5.06 -12.54 -3.46
C LEU A 163 -5.84 -11.70 -2.43
N ASN A 164 -5.14 -10.83 -1.70
CA ASN A 164 -5.70 -9.99 -0.64
C ASN A 164 -6.55 -10.77 0.39
N PHE A 165 -6.20 -12.04 0.66
CA PHE A 165 -6.94 -12.94 1.56
C PHE A 165 -8.39 -13.21 1.14
N THR A 166 -8.69 -13.17 -0.16
CA THR A 166 -10.05 -13.39 -0.70
C THR A 166 -10.60 -14.81 -0.51
N GLN A 167 -9.74 -15.79 -0.21
CA GLN A 167 -10.15 -17.15 0.15
C GLN A 167 -10.09 -17.37 1.65
N ALA A 168 -8.97 -17.03 2.29
CA ALA A 168 -8.81 -17.23 3.73
C ALA A 168 -7.74 -16.30 4.34
N PRO A 169 -7.86 -15.90 5.61
CA PRO A 169 -6.86 -15.05 6.25
C PRO A 169 -5.72 -15.87 6.87
N LEU A 170 -4.49 -15.36 6.73
CA LEU A 170 -3.34 -15.73 7.59
C LEU A 170 -3.07 -17.25 7.76
N GLY A 171 -3.21 -18.02 6.68
CA GLY A 171 -2.90 -19.47 6.69
C GLY A 171 -3.92 -20.34 7.43
N ILE A 172 -5.03 -19.76 7.88
CA ILE A 172 -6.16 -20.50 8.45
C ILE A 172 -7.05 -20.98 7.31
N GLU A 173 -7.68 -22.15 7.45
CA GLU A 173 -8.69 -22.62 6.52
C GLU A 173 -10.01 -21.86 6.75
N GLN A 174 -10.56 -21.26 5.69
CA GLN A 174 -11.89 -20.69 5.71
C GLN A 174 -12.84 -21.74 5.14
N VAL A 175 -13.78 -22.19 5.97
CA VAL A 175 -14.95 -23.01 5.54
C VAL A 175 -16.25 -22.60 6.22
N TRP A 176 -16.21 -21.59 7.11
CA TRP A 176 -17.31 -21.27 8.01
C TRP A 176 -18.37 -20.34 7.40
N LEU A 177 -18.02 -19.57 6.37
CA LEU A 177 -18.93 -18.61 5.73
C LEU A 177 -19.00 -18.88 4.22
N PRO A 178 -20.16 -18.69 3.58
CA PRO A 178 -20.24 -18.63 2.13
C PRO A 178 -19.38 -17.48 1.57
N ASP A 179 -18.77 -17.66 0.40
CA ASP A 179 -17.81 -16.69 -0.19
C ASP A 179 -18.31 -15.24 -0.20
N PRO A 180 -19.55 -14.92 -0.63
CA PRO A 180 -20.00 -13.53 -0.65
C PRO A 180 -20.06 -12.90 0.75
N VAL A 181 -20.44 -13.70 1.76
CA VAL A 181 -20.48 -13.26 3.16
C VAL A 181 -19.06 -13.05 3.68
N TYR A 182 -18.15 -13.97 3.36
CA TYR A 182 -16.74 -13.83 3.70
C TYR A 182 -16.13 -12.56 3.09
N LEU A 183 -16.39 -12.25 1.82
CA LEU A 183 -15.88 -11.05 1.17
C LEU A 183 -16.40 -9.75 1.79
N VAL A 184 -17.69 -9.70 2.14
CA VAL A 184 -18.26 -8.54 2.85
C VAL A 184 -17.56 -8.37 4.21
N CYS A 185 -17.41 -9.46 4.97
CA CYS A 185 -16.68 -9.45 6.23
C CYS A 185 -15.21 -9.02 6.05
N LEU A 186 -14.54 -9.49 4.99
CA LEU A 186 -13.15 -9.15 4.67
C LEU A 186 -12.99 -7.66 4.34
N CYS A 187 -13.91 -7.08 3.57
CA CYS A 187 -13.89 -5.65 3.24
C CYS A 187 -14.07 -4.80 4.52
N ILE A 188 -15.03 -5.17 5.37
CA ILE A 188 -15.27 -4.51 6.66
C ILE A 188 -14.04 -4.66 7.57
N ALA A 189 -13.52 -5.87 7.72
CA ALA A 189 -12.36 -6.17 8.55
C ALA A 189 -11.12 -5.40 8.07
N THR A 190 -10.89 -5.33 6.75
CA THR A 190 -9.75 -4.59 6.18
C THR A 190 -9.90 -3.08 6.44
N ALA A 191 -11.12 -2.52 6.32
CA ALA A 191 -11.36 -1.13 6.67
C ALA A 191 -11.05 -0.86 8.16
N LEU A 192 -11.55 -1.70 9.06
CA LEU A 192 -11.42 -1.53 10.51
C LEU A 192 -10.03 -1.82 11.05
N LEU A 193 -9.34 -2.82 10.49
CA LEU A 193 -8.06 -3.34 11.01
C LEU A 193 -6.85 -2.84 10.23
N VAL A 194 -7.04 -2.36 8.99
CA VAL A 194 -5.93 -1.88 8.15
C VAL A 194 -6.07 -0.40 7.83
N TYR A 195 -7.19 0.02 7.22
CA TYR A 195 -7.31 1.38 6.70
C TYR A 195 -7.43 2.42 7.82
N LEU A 196 -8.27 2.17 8.83
CA LEU A 196 -8.41 3.07 9.98
C LEU A 196 -7.15 3.09 10.86
N PRO A 197 -6.54 1.98 11.29
CA PRO A 197 -5.32 2.04 12.10
C PRO A 197 -4.16 2.69 11.33
N GLY A 198 -4.03 2.39 10.03
CA GLY A 198 -3.06 3.04 9.16
C GLY A 198 -3.30 4.54 9.03
N HIS A 199 -4.57 4.98 8.94
CA HIS A 199 -4.93 6.40 8.97
C HIS A 199 -4.43 7.08 10.24
N TRP A 200 -4.70 6.51 11.40
CA TRP A 200 -4.28 7.08 12.68
C TRP A 200 -2.76 7.17 12.79
N LEU A 201 -2.05 6.13 12.33
CA LEU A 201 -0.59 6.10 12.28
C LEU A 201 -0.02 7.23 11.40
N VAL A 202 -0.53 7.37 10.17
CA VAL A 202 -0.09 8.43 9.25
C VAL A 202 -0.48 9.81 9.76
N ARG A 203 -1.68 9.95 10.33
CA ARG A 203 -2.15 11.22 10.91
C ARG A 203 -1.25 11.64 12.08
N ALA A 204 -0.95 10.74 13.00
CA ALA A 204 0.01 10.99 14.08
C ALA A 204 1.40 11.37 13.53
N ALA A 205 1.84 10.67 12.49
CA ALA A 205 3.08 10.95 11.78
C ALA A 205 3.00 12.13 10.80
N THR A 206 1.93 12.92 10.75
CA THR A 206 1.85 14.10 9.86
C THR A 206 1.42 15.35 10.61
N ILE A 207 0.91 15.21 11.84
CA ILE A 207 0.73 16.33 12.77
C ILE A 207 2.08 17.02 12.99
N ARG A 208 2.13 18.30 12.63
CA ARG A 208 3.24 19.18 12.96
C ARG A 208 2.99 19.72 14.37
N LYS A 209 3.93 19.48 15.30
CA LYS A 209 3.91 20.20 16.58
C LYS A 209 4.18 21.68 16.28
N PRO A 210 3.44 22.63 16.88
CA PRO A 210 3.81 24.03 16.80
C PRO A 210 5.22 24.19 17.41
N ILE A 211 6.09 24.90 16.69
CA ILE A 211 7.39 25.37 17.19
C ILE A 211 7.12 26.59 18.07
#